data_AF-A0A968XLE7-F1
#
_entry.id   AF-A0A968XLE7-F1
#
_cell.length_a   1.000
_cell.length_b   1.000
_cell.length_c   1.000
_cell.angle_alpha   90.00
_cell.angle_beta   90.00
_cell.angle_gamma   90.00
#
_symmetry.space_group_name_H-M   'P 1'
#
loop_
_entity.id
_entity.type
_entity.pdbx_description
1 polymer ?
#
loop_
_entity_poly.entity_id
_entity_poly.type
_entity_poly.pdbx_seq_one_letter_code
_entity_poly.pdbx_strand_id
1 'polypeptide(L)'
;MWLVFAIFVACALYFNWHSRLLTYNAPIDVGKYLIWMAFIGFAGYTFYCSSKENLFKTIKKMSEWFWGRQALLDLYIGSLLVVFIIYLHSGSITIALLWLIPCLLFVNLATLLYFAIHYNSIIEKFIS
;
A
#
# COMPACT_ATOMS: atom_id res chain seq x y z
N MET A 1 -9.73 2.37 12.64
CA MET A 1 -8.87 2.50 11.44
C MET A 1 -7.68 1.55 11.52
N TRP A 2 -6.77 1.70 12.49
CA TRP A 2 -5.59 0.83 12.64
C TRP A 2 -5.90 -0.64 12.84
N LEU A 3 -6.92 -0.99 13.64
CA LEU A 3 -7.33 -2.39 13.82
C LEU A 3 -7.80 -3.02 12.50
N VAL A 4 -8.60 -2.30 11.71
CA VAL A 4 -9.06 -2.76 10.38
C VAL A 4 -7.86 -2.95 9.45
N PHE A 5 -6.93 -2.00 9.45
CA PHE A 5 -5.72 -2.09 8.64
C PHE A 5 -4.81 -3.25 9.08
N ALA A 6 -4.62 -3.47 10.38
CA ALA A 6 -3.83 -4.57 10.91
C ALA A 6 -4.44 -5.93 10.56
N ILE A 7 -5.77 -6.07 10.68
CA ILE A 7 -6.48 -7.28 10.22
C ILE A 7 -6.26 -7.48 8.71
N PHE A 8 -6.39 -6.42 7.91
CA PHE A 8 -6.14 -6.49 6.48
C PHE A 8 -4.72 -6.98 6.17
N VAL A 9 -3.70 -6.40 6.81
CA VAL A 9 -2.29 -6.80 6.64
C VAL A 9 -2.09 -8.27 7.02
N ALA A 10 -2.64 -8.69 8.16
CA ALA A 10 -2.52 -10.07 8.62
C ALA A 10 -3.19 -11.05 7.65
N CYS A 11 -4.39 -10.75 7.16
CA CYS A 11 -5.06 -11.55 6.14
C CYS A 11 -4.27 -11.57 4.83
N ALA A 12 -3.81 -10.42 4.34
CA ALA A 12 -3.05 -10.32 3.10
C ALA A 12 -1.75 -11.14 3.16
N LEU A 13 -1.04 -11.07 4.29
CA LEU A 13 0.15 -11.88 4.53
C LEU A 13 -0.15 -13.37 4.64
N TYR A 14 -1.23 -13.73 5.34
CA TYR A 14 -1.63 -15.13 5.50
C TYR A 14 -2.00 -15.78 4.16
N PHE A 15 -2.81 -15.11 3.34
CA PHE A 15 -3.25 -15.65 2.04
C PHE A 15 -2.17 -15.64 0.97
N ASN A 16 -1.20 -14.72 1.07
CA ASN A 16 -0.08 -14.64 0.12
C ASN A 16 1.22 -15.20 0.71
N TRP A 17 1.14 -15.96 1.81
CA TRP A 17 2.32 -16.51 2.45
C TRP A 17 3.01 -17.52 1.54
N HIS A 18 4.26 -17.25 1.15
CA HIS A 18 5.10 -18.18 0.42
C HIS A 18 6.55 -18.06 0.86
N SER A 19 7.33 -19.14 0.70
CA SER A 19 8.75 -19.20 1.12
C SER A 19 9.59 -18.07 0.51
N ARG A 20 9.26 -17.62 -0.70
CA ARG A 20 9.95 -16.52 -1.38
C ARG A 20 9.68 -15.10 -0.82
N LEU A 21 8.80 -14.94 0.16
CA LEU A 21 8.42 -13.61 0.68
C LEU A 21 9.57 -12.89 1.36
N LEU A 22 10.44 -13.62 2.07
CA LEU A 22 11.56 -13.03 2.85
C LEU A 22 12.93 -13.63 2.51
N THR A 23 13.00 -14.66 1.66
CA THR A 23 14.27 -15.24 1.22
C THR A 23 14.96 -14.35 0.18
N TYR A 24 16.29 -14.40 0.18
CA TYR A 24 17.15 -13.78 -0.82
C TYR A 24 17.66 -14.86 -1.77
N ASN A 25 17.32 -14.76 -3.06
CA ASN A 25 17.74 -15.71 -4.08
C ASN A 25 18.62 -15.03 -5.16
N ALA A 26 18.50 -13.73 -5.38
CA ALA A 26 19.27 -12.97 -6.37
C ALA A 26 19.53 -11.50 -5.95
N PRO A 27 20.53 -10.81 -6.53
CA PRO A 27 20.80 -9.38 -6.27
C PRO A 27 19.60 -8.45 -6.51
N ILE A 28 18.69 -8.83 -7.40
CA ILE A 28 17.44 -8.11 -7.65
C ILE A 28 16.52 -8.10 -6.42
N ASP A 29 16.63 -9.09 -5.53
CA ASP A 29 15.79 -9.20 -4.34
C ASP A 29 16.15 -8.15 -3.27
N VAL A 30 17.25 -7.40 -3.44
CA VAL A 30 17.58 -6.24 -2.57
C VAL A 30 16.45 -5.21 -2.59
N GLY A 31 15.80 -5.01 -3.74
CA GLY A 31 14.66 -4.08 -3.85
C GLY A 31 13.49 -4.46 -2.94
N LYS A 32 13.29 -5.76 -2.69
CA LYS A 32 12.26 -6.25 -1.76
C LYS A 32 12.49 -5.76 -0.33
N TYR A 33 13.74 -5.82 0.15
CA TYR A 33 14.07 -5.35 1.50
C TYR A 33 13.89 -3.83 1.63
N LEU A 34 14.26 -3.07 0.60
CA LEU A 34 14.01 -1.62 0.57
C LEU A 34 12.52 -1.29 0.69
N ILE A 35 11.67 -2.01 -0.04
CA ILE A 35 10.21 -1.81 0.02
C ILE A 35 9.66 -2.20 1.40
N TRP A 36 10.11 -3.31 1.99
CA TRP A 36 9.72 -3.71 3.34
C TRP A 36 10.15 -2.68 4.40
N MET A 37 11.37 -2.16 4.31
CA MET A 37 11.84 -1.10 5.21
C MET A 37 11.04 0.18 5.04
N ALA A 38 10.74 0.58 3.79
CA ALA A 38 9.88 1.73 3.52
C ALA A 38 8.47 1.51 4.08
N PHE A 39 7.90 0.31 3.92
CA PHE A 39 6.60 -0.05 4.49
C PHE A 39 6.59 0.06 6.02
N ILE A 40 7.57 -0.55 6.70
CA ILE A 40 7.66 -0.52 8.17
C ILE A 40 7.90 0.90 8.67
N GLY A 41 8.83 1.64 8.05
CA GLY A 41 9.13 3.02 8.42
C GLY A 41 7.92 3.94 8.24
N PHE A 42 7.24 3.85 7.10
CA PHE A 42 6.05 4.63 6.82
C PHE A 42 4.86 4.22 7.72
N ALA A 43 4.74 2.94 8.04
CA ALA A 43 3.73 2.46 8.99
C ALA A 43 3.96 2.98 10.40
N GLY A 44 5.20 2.92 10.90
CA GLY A 44 5.56 3.48 12.21
C GLY A 44 5.32 4.99 12.27
N TYR A 45 5.71 5.71 11.22
CA TYR A 45 5.50 7.15 11.15
C TYR A 45 4.01 7.52 11.07
N THR A 46 3.23 6.82 10.24
CA THR A 46 1.78 7.05 10.12
C THR A 46 1.08 6.73 11.43
N PHE A 47 1.53 5.71 12.16
CA PHE A 47 1.00 5.36 13.49
C PHE A 47 1.29 6.46 14.52
N TYR A 48 2.52 6.98 14.51
CA TYR A 48 2.90 8.12 15.34
C TYR A 48 2.02 9.35 15.04
N CYS A 49 1.87 9.73 13.78
CA CYS A 49 1.00 10.85 13.37
C CYS A 49 -0.46 10.63 13.79
N SER A 50 -0.99 9.42 13.59
CA SER A 50 -2.37 9.08 13.95
C SER A 50 -2.63 9.13 15.46
N SER A 51 -1.58 8.96 16.27
CA SER A 51 -1.67 9.06 17.73
C SER A 51 -1.69 10.52 18.19
N LYS A 52 -1.24 11.46 17.35
CA LYS A 52 -1.21 12.91 17.65
C LYS A 52 -2.39 13.66 17.03
N GLU A 53 -2.81 13.26 15.83
CA GLU A 53 -3.87 13.92 15.08
C GLU A 53 -4.90 12.93 14.54
N ASN A 54 -6.15 13.40 14.42
CA ASN A 54 -7.21 12.62 13.79
C ASN A 54 -7.23 12.88 12.29
N LEU A 55 -6.91 11.86 11.50
CA LEU A 55 -6.83 11.91 10.05
C LEU A 55 -8.08 12.51 9.38
N PHE A 56 -9.29 12.15 9.83
CA PHE A 56 -10.53 12.70 9.25
C PHE A 56 -10.71 14.19 9.53
N LYS A 57 -10.30 14.66 10.72
CA LYS A 57 -10.32 16.08 11.06
C LYS A 57 -9.30 16.85 10.22
N THR A 58 -8.11 16.30 10.02
CA THR A 58 -7.05 16.90 9.19
C THR A 58 -7.46 16.97 7.72
N ILE A 59 -8.04 15.89 7.16
CA ILE A 59 -8.57 15.89 5.79
C ILE A 59 -9.67 16.95 5.63
N LYS A 60 -10.61 17.04 6.58
CA LYS A 60 -11.67 18.06 6.53
C LYS A 60 -11.06 19.46 6.48
N LYS A 61 -10.09 19.76 7.35
CA LYS A 61 -9.40 21.05 7.39
C LYS A 61 -8.60 21.32 6.10
N MET A 62 -7.89 20.33 5.58
CA MET A 62 -7.16 20.44 4.31
C MET A 62 -8.10 20.71 3.13
N SER A 63 -9.29 20.12 3.14
CA SER A 63 -10.28 20.30 2.06
C SER A 63 -10.85 21.73 1.98
N GLU A 64 -10.69 22.54 3.03
CA GLU A 64 -11.07 23.95 3.02
C GLU A 64 -10.09 24.81 2.19
N TRP A 65 -8.87 24.31 1.93
CA TRP A 65 -7.85 25.00 1.15
C TRP A 65 -7.78 24.45 -0.28
N PHE A 66 -7.63 25.33 -1.29
CA PHE A 66 -7.53 24.92 -2.70
C PHE A 66 -6.37 23.96 -2.95
N TRP A 67 -5.17 24.28 -2.44
CA TRP A 67 -4.01 23.39 -2.54
C TRP A 67 -4.18 22.09 -1.75
N GLY A 68 -4.88 22.12 -0.62
CA GLY A 68 -5.18 20.92 0.14
C GLY A 68 -6.12 19.97 -0.60
N ARG A 69 -7.13 20.51 -1.30
CA ARG A 69 -8.00 19.73 -2.20
C ARG A 69 -7.24 19.13 -3.37
N GLN A 70 -6.34 19.89 -3.99
CA GLN A 70 -5.50 19.38 -5.07
C GLN A 70 -4.63 18.21 -4.57
N ALA A 71 -3.95 18.36 -3.44
CA ALA A 71 -3.13 17.28 -2.87
C ALA A 71 -3.94 16.02 -2.53
N LEU A 72 -5.18 16.17 -2.02
CA LEU A 72 -6.08 15.04 -1.78
C LEU A 72 -6.48 14.36 -3.10
N LEU A 73 -6.87 15.13 -4.12
CA LEU A 73 -7.23 14.60 -5.43
C LEU A 73 -6.05 13.87 -6.08
N ASP A 74 -4.86 14.46 -6.08
CA ASP A 74 -3.65 13.86 -6.63
C ASP A 74 -3.33 12.53 -5.94
N LEU A 75 -3.48 12.47 -4.61
CA LEU A 75 -3.27 11.26 -3.82
C LEU A 75 -4.27 10.15 -4.21
N TYR A 76 -5.56 10.47 -4.34
CA TYR A 76 -6.59 9.49 -4.68
C TYR A 76 -6.55 9.07 -6.16
N ILE A 77 -6.20 9.96 -7.08
CA ILE A 77 -5.96 9.63 -8.49
C ILE A 77 -4.76 8.67 -8.59
N GLY A 78 -3.65 8.99 -7.89
CA GLY A 78 -2.51 8.08 -7.79
C GLY A 78 -2.88 6.72 -7.21
N SER A 79 -3.72 6.71 -6.17
CA SER A 79 -4.24 5.47 -5.59
C SER A 79 -5.07 4.64 -6.57
N LEU A 80 -5.91 5.29 -7.39
CA LEU A 80 -6.71 4.60 -8.41
C LEU A 80 -5.82 3.97 -9.48
N LEU A 81 -4.74 4.65 -9.88
CA LEU A 81 -3.74 4.07 -10.80
C LEU A 81 -3.08 2.83 -10.20
N VAL A 82 -2.73 2.85 -8.91
CA VAL A 82 -2.19 1.67 -8.23
C VAL A 82 -3.21 0.52 -8.22
N VAL A 83 -4.47 0.79 -7.87
CA VAL A 83 -5.53 -0.24 -7.89
C VAL A 83 -5.74 -0.81 -9.29
N PHE A 84 -5.60 0.02 -10.33
CA PHE A 84 -5.61 -0.44 -11.71
C PHE A 84 -4.41 -1.34 -12.04
N ILE A 85 -3.21 -1.01 -11.57
CA ILE A 85 -2.03 -1.90 -11.68
C ILE A 85 -2.28 -3.22 -10.95
N ILE A 86 -2.91 -3.21 -9.77
CA ILE A 86 -3.30 -4.43 -9.03
C ILE A 86 -4.25 -5.29 -9.86
N TYR A 87 -5.20 -4.67 -10.53
CA TYR A 87 -6.11 -5.37 -11.45
C TYR A 87 -5.34 -6.01 -12.61
N LEU A 88 -4.45 -5.27 -13.28
CA LEU A 88 -3.61 -5.81 -14.36
C LEU A 88 -2.65 -6.91 -13.88
N HIS A 89 -2.13 -6.79 -12.66
CA HIS A 89 -1.23 -7.76 -12.09
C HIS A 89 -1.94 -9.07 -11.72
N SER A 90 -3.08 -8.97 -11.02
CA SER A 90 -3.82 -10.12 -10.50
C SER A 90 -4.84 -10.73 -11.48
N GLY A 91 -5.24 -10.00 -12.52
CA GLY A 91 -6.28 -10.39 -13.47
C GLY A 91 -7.70 -10.44 -12.87
N SER A 92 -7.89 -10.05 -11.61
CA SER A 92 -9.16 -10.17 -10.89
C SER A 92 -9.64 -8.83 -10.37
N ILE A 93 -10.85 -8.43 -10.81
CA ILE A 93 -11.49 -7.21 -10.32
C ILE A 93 -11.85 -7.31 -8.83
N THR A 94 -12.16 -8.51 -8.34
CA THR A 94 -12.46 -8.76 -6.92
C THR A 94 -11.24 -8.48 -6.05
N ILE A 95 -10.06 -8.91 -6.48
CA ILE A 95 -8.81 -8.63 -5.76
C ILE A 95 -8.55 -7.13 -5.75
N ALA A 96 -8.69 -6.45 -6.90
CA ALA A 96 -8.51 -5.00 -6.99
C ALA A 96 -9.47 -4.23 -6.05
N LEU A 97 -10.76 -4.61 -6.02
CA LEU A 97 -11.75 -4.01 -5.11
C LEU A 97 -11.43 -4.27 -3.63
N LEU A 98 -10.91 -5.45 -3.30
CA LEU A 98 -10.49 -5.76 -1.94
C LEU A 98 -9.31 -4.88 -1.50
N TRP A 99 -8.36 -4.63 -2.41
CA TRP A 99 -7.24 -3.71 -2.18
C TRP A 99 -7.62 -2.22 -2.22
N LEU A 100 -8.77 -1.86 -2.81
CA LEU A 100 -9.28 -0.50 -2.77
C LEU A 100 -9.62 -0.07 -1.33
N ILE A 101 -10.09 -0.98 -0.48
CA ILE A 101 -10.49 -0.69 0.91
C ILE A 101 -9.33 -0.07 1.73
N PRO A 102 -8.16 -0.74 1.88
CA PRO A 102 -7.03 -0.15 2.59
C PRO A 102 -6.42 1.04 1.83
N CYS A 103 -6.49 1.06 0.50
CA CYS A 103 -6.05 2.21 -0.29
C CYS A 103 -6.83 3.49 0.05
N LEU A 104 -8.15 3.40 0.26
CA LEU A 104 -8.95 4.58 0.63
C LEU A 104 -8.56 5.21 1.97
N LEU A 105 -8.05 4.39 2.90
CA LEU A 105 -7.68 4.78 4.25
C LEU A 105 -6.20 5.16 4.37
N PHE A 106 -5.33 4.38 3.74
CA PHE A 106 -3.88 4.50 3.84
C PHE A 106 -3.23 4.24 2.47
N VAL A 107 -3.50 5.13 1.50
CA VAL A 107 -3.06 5.04 0.08
C VAL A 107 -1.63 4.50 -0.08
N ASN A 108 -0.64 5.22 0.46
CA ASN A 108 0.77 4.87 0.28
C ASN A 108 1.14 3.57 0.98
N LEU A 109 0.50 3.29 2.12
CA LEU A 109 0.84 2.16 2.98
C LEU A 109 0.27 0.85 2.41
N ALA A 110 -0.95 0.90 1.84
CA ALA A 110 -1.53 -0.19 1.07
C ALA A 110 -0.73 -0.46 -0.21
N THR A 111 -0.31 0.60 -0.91
CA THR A 111 0.52 0.50 -2.12
C THR A 111 1.85 -0.20 -1.82
N LEU A 112 2.56 0.24 -0.78
CA LEU A 112 3.82 -0.37 -0.34
C LEU A 112 3.63 -1.84 0.06
N LEU A 113 2.56 -2.17 0.79
CA LEU A 113 2.28 -3.55 1.17
C LEU A 113 2.07 -4.45 -0.06
N TYR A 114 1.32 -3.98 -1.06
CA TYR A 114 1.08 -4.73 -2.29
C TYR A 114 2.40 -5.05 -3.00
N PHE A 115 3.23 -4.04 -3.21
CA PHE A 115 4.53 -4.21 -3.85
C PHE A 115 5.46 -5.09 -3.02
N ALA A 116 5.41 -5.01 -1.69
CA ALA A 116 6.22 -5.85 -0.81
C ALA A 116 5.87 -7.34 -0.92
N ILE A 117 4.57 -7.65 -0.97
CA ILE A 117 4.05 -9.02 -1.08
C ILE A 117 4.31 -9.59 -2.48
N HIS A 118 4.04 -8.81 -3.53
CA HIS A 118 4.07 -9.28 -4.91
C HIS A 118 5.37 -8.96 -5.65
N TYR A 119 6.42 -8.50 -4.96
CA TYR A 119 7.67 -8.04 -5.56
C TYR A 119 8.20 -8.96 -6.65
N ASN A 120 8.39 -10.24 -6.34
CA ASN A 120 8.99 -11.20 -7.27
C ASN A 120 8.11 -11.38 -8.52
N SER A 121 6.80 -11.53 -8.34
CA SER A 121 5.84 -11.70 -9.45
C SER A 121 5.79 -10.47 -10.36
N ILE A 122 5.92 -9.28 -9.78
CA ILE A 122 5.97 -8.03 -10.53
C ILE A 122 7.27 -7.96 -11.34
N ILE A 123 8.42 -8.22 -10.72
CA ILE A 123 9.73 -8.17 -11.37
C ILE A 123 9.87 -9.24 -12.47
N GLU A 124 9.37 -10.45 -12.25
CA GLU A 124 9.36 -11.51 -13.26
C GLU A 124 8.66 -11.08 -14.55
N LYS A 125 7.57 -10.29 -14.46
CA LYS A 125 6.88 -9.74 -15.65
C LYS A 125 7.68 -8.68 -16.42
N PHE A 126 8.68 -8.06 -15.81
CA PHE A 126 9.54 -7.05 -16.46
C PHE A 126 10.81 -7.66 -17.06
N ILE A 127 11.21 -8.85 -16.62
CA ILE A 127 12.43 -9.53 -17.05
C ILE A 127 12.13 -10.62 -18.09
N SER A 128 10.90 -11.16 -18.11
CA SER A 128 10.39 -12.07 -19.15
C SER A 128 9.96 -11.32 -20.41
#